data_AF-A0A673TXK5-F1
#
_entry.id   AF-A0A673TXK5-F1
#
_cell.length_a   1.000
_cell.length_b   1.000
_cell.length_c   1.000
_cell.angle_alpha   90.00
_cell.angle_beta   90.00
_cell.angle_gamma   90.00
#
_symmetry.space_group_name_H-M   'P 1'
#
loop_
_entity.id
_entity.type
_entity.pdbx_description
1 polymer ?
#
loop_
_entity_poly.entity_id
_entity_poly.type
_entity_poly.pdbx_seq_one_letter_code
_entity_poly.pdbx_strand_id
1 'polypeptide(L)'
;MADEEKLPPGWEKRMSRSSGRVYYFNHITNASQWERPSGNSSSGGKNGQGEPTRVRCSHLLVKHSQSRRPSSWRQEKITRTKEEALELINGYIQKIKSGEEDFESLASQFSDCSSAKARGDLGAFSRGQMQKPFEDASFALRTGEMSGPVFTDSGICSSIQLQKADAPLRAQAAQRPGPSPSGSAASSAPSIKLGTTAPVSRVSFPPCWGRRAVSFRHL
;
A
#
# COMPACT_ATOMS: atom_id res chain seq x y z
N MET A 1 -38.63 9.41 2.27
CA MET A 1 -38.00 8.12 1.93
C MET A 1 -36.66 8.42 1.29
N ALA A 2 -35.58 8.33 2.05
CA ALA A 2 -34.24 8.67 1.59
C ALA A 2 -33.28 7.61 2.13
N ASP A 3 -33.07 6.53 1.40
CA ASP A 3 -31.96 5.61 1.72
C ASP A 3 -31.50 4.72 0.54
N GLU A 4 -31.81 5.10 -0.70
CA GLU A 4 -31.34 4.36 -1.89
C GLU A 4 -30.02 4.95 -2.44
N GLU A 5 -29.13 5.39 -1.55
CA GLU A 5 -27.77 5.76 -1.96
C GLU A 5 -27.02 4.47 -2.34
N LYS A 6 -26.84 4.24 -3.65
CA LYS A 6 -26.25 3.01 -4.20
C LYS A 6 -24.91 2.70 -3.53
N LEU A 7 -24.75 1.46 -3.09
CA LEU A 7 -23.48 1.01 -2.51
C LEU A 7 -22.36 1.10 -3.56
N PRO A 8 -21.09 1.32 -3.14
CA PRO A 8 -19.98 1.36 -4.05
C PRO A 8 -19.81 0.02 -4.79
N PRO A 9 -19.12 0.00 -5.95
CA PRO A 9 -18.88 -1.24 -6.69
C PRO A 9 -18.30 -2.35 -5.79
N GLY A 10 -18.81 -3.56 -5.93
CA GLY A 10 -18.40 -4.71 -5.12
C GLY A 10 -19.14 -4.88 -3.79
N TRP A 11 -19.81 -3.85 -3.27
CA TRP A 11 -20.45 -3.90 -1.96
C TRP A 11 -21.90 -4.35 -1.99
N GLU A 12 -22.26 -5.22 -1.05
CA GLU A 12 -23.60 -5.77 -0.84
C GLU A 12 -23.99 -5.64 0.65
N LYS A 13 -25.25 -5.28 0.92
CA LYS A 13 -25.84 -5.30 2.26
C LYS A 13 -26.30 -6.73 2.58
N ARG A 14 -25.77 -7.33 3.64
CA ARG A 14 -26.12 -8.67 4.12
C ARG A 14 -26.60 -8.65 5.57
N MET A 15 -27.29 -9.70 5.99
CA MET A 15 -27.70 -9.90 7.38
C MET A 15 -26.90 -11.05 7.99
N SER A 16 -26.31 -10.82 9.16
CA SER A 16 -25.56 -11.86 9.87
C SER A 16 -26.50 -12.95 10.36
N ARG A 17 -26.16 -14.21 10.08
CA ARG A 17 -26.96 -15.39 10.50
C ARG A 17 -26.98 -15.58 12.01
N SER A 18 -25.94 -15.12 12.72
CA SER A 18 -25.78 -15.32 14.16
C SER A 18 -26.34 -14.15 14.99
N SER A 19 -26.20 -12.92 14.51
CA SER A 19 -26.58 -11.73 15.26
C SER A 19 -27.82 -11.01 14.73
N GLY A 20 -28.35 -11.39 13.57
CA GLY A 20 -29.44 -10.68 12.88
C GLY A 20 -29.08 -9.25 12.45
N ARG A 21 -27.85 -8.80 12.71
CA ARG A 21 -27.39 -7.44 12.43
C ARG A 21 -26.98 -7.33 10.96
N VAL A 22 -27.34 -6.20 10.36
CA VAL A 22 -26.89 -5.83 9.02
C VAL A 22 -25.38 -5.60 9.04
N TYR A 23 -24.69 -6.12 8.03
CA TYR A 23 -23.30 -5.83 7.71
C TYR A 23 -23.14 -5.63 6.20
N TYR A 24 -22.00 -5.06 5.80
CA TYR A 24 -21.67 -4.83 4.40
C TYR A 24 -20.53 -5.74 4.00
N PHE A 25 -20.66 -6.42 2.86
CA PHE A 25 -19.69 -7.35 2.33
C PHE A 25 -19.25 -6.92 0.93
N ASN A 26 -17.95 -6.84 0.71
CA ASN A 26 -17.39 -6.61 -0.61
C ASN A 26 -16.98 -7.95 -1.22
N HIS A 27 -17.65 -8.37 -2.30
CA HIS A 27 -17.38 -9.67 -2.93
C HIS A 27 -16.11 -9.68 -3.81
N ILE A 28 -15.52 -8.52 -4.07
CA ILE A 28 -14.26 -8.39 -4.82
C ILE A 28 -13.08 -8.48 -3.86
N THR A 29 -13.13 -7.76 -2.74
CA THR A 29 -12.04 -7.72 -1.75
C THR A 29 -12.21 -8.74 -0.63
N ASN A 30 -13.35 -9.44 -0.58
CA ASN A 30 -13.80 -10.27 0.55
C ASN A 30 -13.84 -9.53 1.90
N ALA A 31 -13.84 -8.19 1.89
CA ALA A 31 -13.90 -7.39 3.10
C ALA A 31 -15.31 -7.40 3.69
N SER A 32 -15.39 -7.34 5.02
CA SER A 32 -16.64 -7.19 5.77
C SER A 32 -16.51 -6.10 6.82
N GLN A 33 -17.55 -5.27 6.94
CA GLN A 33 -17.63 -4.18 7.92
C GLN A 33 -19.07 -3.92 8.36
N TRP A 34 -19.24 -3.31 9.53
CA TRP A 34 -20.56 -2.98 10.08
C TRP A 34 -21.08 -1.65 9.56
N GLU A 35 -20.17 -0.71 9.31
CA GLU A 35 -20.44 0.64 8.84
C GLU A 35 -20.77 0.63 7.34
N ARG A 36 -21.73 1.45 6.92
CA ARG A 36 -22.06 1.56 5.48
C ARG A 36 -20.86 2.12 4.73
N PRO A 37 -20.35 1.44 3.69
CA PRO A 37 -19.29 1.98 2.85
C PRO A 37 -19.86 3.18 2.08
N SER A 38 -19.43 4.39 2.41
CA SER A 38 -19.94 5.62 1.78
C SER A 38 -19.46 5.71 0.34
N GLY A 39 -20.32 5.93 -0.66
CA GLY A 39 -19.89 6.18 -2.03
C GLY A 39 -19.25 7.56 -2.20
N ASN A 40 -18.08 7.80 -1.61
CA ASN A 40 -17.30 9.04 -1.76
C ASN A 40 -18.09 10.35 -1.48
N SER A 41 -18.35 10.63 -0.19
CA SER A 41 -18.85 11.93 0.27
C SER A 41 -17.90 12.57 1.28
N SER A 42 -16.61 12.65 0.94
CA SER A 42 -15.62 13.46 1.69
C SER A 42 -14.60 14.08 0.73
N SER A 43 -15.09 14.96 -0.15
CA SER A 43 -14.41 16.03 -0.90
C SER A 43 -15.03 16.16 -2.30
N GLY A 44 -15.62 17.32 -2.58
CA GLY A 44 -16.42 17.54 -3.79
C GLY A 44 -15.62 17.39 -5.08
N GLY A 45 -16.27 16.79 -6.10
CA GLY A 45 -15.86 16.94 -7.49
C GLY A 45 -15.98 15.69 -8.36
N LYS A 46 -17.08 15.66 -9.13
CA LYS A 46 -17.25 15.01 -10.46
C LYS A 46 -17.52 13.50 -10.52
N ASN A 47 -18.73 13.20 -11.00
CA ASN A 47 -19.13 12.00 -11.71
C ASN A 47 -18.06 11.56 -12.73
N GLY A 48 -17.54 10.34 -12.59
CA GLY A 48 -16.65 9.71 -13.57
C GLY A 48 -15.26 9.26 -13.10
N GLN A 49 -15.03 9.02 -11.80
CA GLN A 49 -13.77 8.40 -11.38
C GLN A 49 -13.74 6.94 -11.84
N GLY A 50 -13.08 6.70 -12.98
CA GLY A 50 -12.57 5.39 -13.33
C GLY A 50 -11.66 4.87 -12.22
N GLU A 51 -11.48 3.56 -12.19
CA GLU A 51 -10.55 2.91 -11.28
C GLU A 51 -9.14 3.51 -11.40
N PRO A 52 -8.39 3.69 -10.28
CA PRO A 52 -7.06 4.32 -10.33
C PRO A 52 -6.14 3.63 -11.33
N THR A 53 -5.29 4.38 -12.03
CA THR A 53 -4.35 3.79 -13.02
C THR A 53 -3.28 2.91 -12.36
N ARG A 54 -2.92 3.25 -11.12
CA ARG A 54 -1.94 2.53 -10.30
C ARG A 54 -2.35 2.57 -8.84
N VAL A 55 -1.96 1.52 -8.13
CA VAL A 55 -2.22 1.35 -6.70
C VAL A 55 -0.93 0.93 -6.01
N ARG A 56 -0.72 1.38 -4.77
CA ARG A 56 0.34 0.88 -3.90
C ARG A 56 -0.30 0.09 -2.77
N CYS A 57 0.08 -1.17 -2.64
CA CYS A 57 -0.45 -2.06 -1.59
C CYS A 57 0.68 -2.66 -0.77
N SER A 58 0.39 -2.91 0.50
CA SER A 58 1.11 -3.93 1.27
C SER A 58 0.27 -5.19 1.36
N HIS A 59 0.92 -6.34 1.49
CA HIS A 59 0.23 -7.61 1.66
C HIS A 59 0.83 -8.48 2.78
N LEU A 60 0.01 -9.37 3.29
CA LEU A 60 0.40 -10.45 4.19
C LEU A 60 -0.03 -11.76 3.53
N LEU A 61 0.95 -12.48 2.98
CA LEU A 61 0.76 -13.79 2.36
C LEU A 61 1.01 -14.94 3.35
N VAL A 62 0.08 -15.87 3.46
CA VAL A 62 0.25 -17.18 4.10
C VAL A 62 0.14 -18.27 3.04
N LYS A 63 1.20 -19.06 2.91
CA LYS A 63 1.23 -20.19 1.98
C LYS A 63 0.63 -21.45 2.62
N HIS A 64 0.26 -22.40 1.77
CA HIS A 64 -0.19 -23.74 2.13
C HIS A 64 0.47 -24.79 1.22
N SER A 65 0.25 -26.06 1.50
CA SER A 65 0.81 -27.20 0.76
C SER A 65 0.48 -27.17 -0.74
N GLN A 66 -0.72 -26.69 -1.10
CA GLN A 66 -1.16 -26.53 -2.50
C GLN A 66 -0.73 -25.20 -3.15
N SER A 67 0.07 -24.35 -2.49
CA SER A 67 0.57 -23.13 -3.13
C SER A 67 1.56 -23.50 -4.26
N ARG A 68 1.57 -22.73 -5.35
CA ARG A 68 2.45 -22.91 -6.52
C ARG A 68 3.92 -23.15 -6.14
N ARG A 69 4.38 -22.54 -5.05
CA ARG A 69 5.72 -22.73 -4.50
C ARG A 69 5.63 -22.83 -2.97
N PRO A 70 5.45 -24.03 -2.39
CA PRO A 70 5.17 -24.24 -0.96
C PRO A 70 6.46 -24.18 -0.12
N SER A 71 7.15 -23.04 -0.22
CA SER A 71 8.43 -22.73 0.40
C SER A 71 8.55 -21.21 0.57
N SER A 72 9.08 -20.74 1.68
CA SER A 72 9.32 -19.33 1.98
C SER A 72 10.63 -19.13 2.73
N TRP A 73 11.00 -17.87 2.97
CA TRP A 73 12.14 -17.52 3.82
C TRP A 73 11.95 -17.96 5.28
N ARG A 74 10.70 -18.18 5.72
CA ARG A 74 10.36 -18.62 7.08
C ARG A 74 10.43 -20.13 7.24
N GLN A 75 10.12 -20.86 6.16
CA GLN A 75 9.98 -22.31 6.19
C GLN A 75 10.31 -22.90 4.81
N GLU A 76 11.31 -23.77 4.75
CA GLU A 76 11.77 -24.39 3.51
C GLU A 76 10.68 -25.24 2.84
N LYS A 77 9.92 -26.02 3.61
CA LYS A 77 8.81 -26.85 3.12
C LYS A 77 7.54 -26.57 3.93
N ILE A 78 6.54 -25.98 3.28
CA ILE A 78 5.27 -25.60 3.89
C ILE A 78 4.27 -26.75 3.77
N THR A 79 3.84 -27.30 4.91
CA THR A 79 2.97 -28.48 5.00
C THR A 79 1.54 -28.18 5.42
N ARG A 80 1.27 -26.96 5.90
CA ARG A 80 -0.05 -26.57 6.39
C ARG A 80 -1.12 -26.65 5.30
N THR A 81 -2.35 -26.97 5.68
CA THR A 81 -3.49 -27.08 4.77
C THR A 81 -3.98 -25.70 4.33
N LYS A 82 -4.86 -25.67 3.32
CA LYS A 82 -5.47 -24.43 2.86
C LYS A 82 -6.39 -23.83 3.94
N GLU A 83 -7.03 -24.69 4.71
CA GLU A 83 -7.93 -24.35 5.81
C GLU A 83 -7.13 -23.73 6.96
N GLU A 84 -6.01 -24.33 7.35
CA GLU A 84 -5.10 -23.77 8.36
C GLU A 84 -4.54 -22.41 7.94
N ALA A 85 -4.18 -22.26 6.65
CA ALA A 85 -3.74 -20.97 6.12
C ALA A 85 -4.85 -19.91 6.16
N LEU A 86 -6.11 -20.30 5.93
CA LEU A 86 -7.27 -19.42 6.02
C LEU A 86 -7.52 -18.98 7.47
N GLU A 87 -7.41 -19.91 8.42
CA GLU A 87 -7.53 -19.61 9.85
C GLU A 87 -6.46 -18.63 10.31
N LEU A 88 -5.20 -18.82 9.89
CA LEU A 88 -4.11 -17.89 10.20
C LEU A 88 -4.39 -16.49 9.64
N ILE A 89 -4.78 -16.38 8.37
CA ILE A 89 -5.11 -15.08 7.74
C ILE A 89 -6.28 -14.41 8.46
N ASN A 90 -7.34 -15.16 8.78
CA ASN A 90 -8.47 -14.62 9.52
C ASN A 90 -8.05 -14.13 10.91
N GLY A 91 -7.20 -14.89 11.61
CA GLY A 91 -6.63 -14.48 12.90
C GLY A 91 -5.85 -13.17 12.81
N TYR A 92 -5.00 -13.01 11.80
CA TYR A 92 -4.27 -11.76 11.57
C TYR A 92 -5.21 -10.59 11.27
N ILE A 93 -6.21 -10.79 10.40
CA ILE A 93 -7.23 -9.77 10.10
C ILE A 93 -7.96 -9.34 11.38
N GLN A 94 -8.32 -10.27 12.26
CA GLN A 94 -8.98 -9.95 13.53
C GLN A 94 -8.07 -9.13 14.45
N LYS A 95 -6.80 -9.50 14.60
CA LYS A 95 -5.82 -8.73 15.42
C LYS A 95 -5.60 -7.31 14.90
N ILE A 96 -5.60 -7.13 13.58
CA ILE A 96 -5.48 -5.81 12.96
C ILE A 96 -6.76 -5.00 13.20
N LYS A 97 -7.94 -5.62 13.01
CA LYS A 97 -9.24 -4.96 13.23
C LYS A 97 -9.48 -4.59 14.70
N SER A 98 -8.97 -5.38 15.65
CA SER A 98 -9.06 -5.09 17.08
C SER A 98 -8.05 -4.03 17.53
N GLY A 99 -7.04 -3.71 16.71
CA GLY A 99 -5.94 -2.81 17.06
C GLY A 99 -4.90 -3.44 18.00
N GLU A 100 -4.89 -4.77 18.14
CA GLU A 100 -3.89 -5.50 18.94
C GLU A 100 -2.52 -5.48 18.26
N GLU A 101 -2.49 -5.53 16.93
CA GLU A 101 -1.27 -5.62 16.12
C GLU A 101 -1.39 -4.76 14.85
N ASP A 102 -0.28 -4.15 14.43
CA ASP A 102 -0.21 -3.41 13.17
C ASP A 102 -0.03 -4.34 11.97
N PHE A 103 -0.58 -3.96 10.81
CA PHE A 103 -0.46 -4.73 9.57
C PHE A 103 1.00 -4.97 9.20
N GLU A 104 1.82 -3.92 9.25
CA GLU A 104 3.24 -3.93 8.92
C GLU A 104 4.04 -4.88 9.81
N SER A 105 3.68 -4.94 11.10
CA SER A 105 4.33 -5.79 12.09
C SER A 105 4.04 -7.26 11.82
N LEU A 106 2.78 -7.60 11.55
CA LEU A 106 2.39 -8.97 11.19
C LEU A 106 2.95 -9.38 9.83
N ALA A 107 2.94 -8.49 8.83
CA ALA A 107 3.49 -8.77 7.51
C ALA A 107 5.01 -9.04 7.56
N SER A 108 5.74 -8.28 8.37
CA SER A 108 7.19 -8.47 8.54
C SER A 108 7.54 -9.81 9.18
N GLN A 109 6.74 -10.26 10.16
CA GLN A 109 7.03 -11.45 10.96
C GLN A 109 6.48 -12.74 10.35
N PHE A 110 5.28 -12.69 9.78
CA PHE A 110 4.51 -13.87 9.43
C PHE A 110 4.31 -14.07 7.93
N SER A 111 4.57 -13.07 7.08
CA SER A 111 4.36 -13.24 5.65
C SER A 111 5.37 -14.19 5.01
N ASP A 112 4.87 -15.15 4.25
CA ASP A 112 5.66 -16.09 3.44
C ASP A 112 6.15 -15.49 2.10
N CYS A 113 5.95 -14.18 1.89
CA CYS A 113 6.48 -13.44 0.75
C CYS A 113 7.81 -12.75 1.12
N SER A 114 8.68 -12.55 0.14
CA SER A 114 9.94 -11.80 0.33
C SER A 114 9.72 -10.31 0.60
N SER A 115 8.52 -9.78 0.35
CA SER A 115 8.10 -8.42 0.72
C SER A 115 8.04 -8.20 2.23
N ALA A 116 8.09 -9.25 3.06
CA ALA A 116 8.16 -9.15 4.51
C ALA A 116 9.30 -8.22 4.99
N LYS A 117 10.44 -8.21 4.29
CA LYS A 117 11.57 -7.30 4.58
C LYS A 117 11.24 -5.81 4.40
N ALA A 118 10.22 -5.51 3.61
CA ALA A 118 9.67 -4.19 3.35
C ALA A 118 8.30 -4.02 4.03
N ARG A 119 8.07 -4.75 5.13
CA ARG A 119 6.83 -4.72 5.90
C ARG A 119 5.58 -5.06 5.08
N GLY A 120 5.75 -5.90 4.05
CA GLY A 120 4.70 -6.32 3.15
C GLY A 120 4.50 -5.43 1.92
N ASP A 121 5.20 -4.29 1.80
CA ASP A 121 5.04 -3.35 0.69
C ASP A 121 5.45 -3.97 -0.65
N LEU A 122 4.54 -3.89 -1.62
CA LEU A 122 4.75 -4.33 -3.00
C LEU A 122 5.11 -3.16 -3.94
N GLY A 123 5.09 -1.93 -3.43
CA GLY A 123 5.23 -0.73 -4.25
C GLY A 123 3.99 -0.47 -5.12
N ALA A 124 4.11 0.49 -6.04
CA ALA A 124 3.02 0.88 -6.92
C ALA A 124 2.96 0.03 -8.19
N PHE A 125 1.82 -0.58 -8.50
CA PHE A 125 1.62 -1.42 -9.67
C PHE A 125 0.35 -1.04 -10.47
N SER A 126 0.35 -1.41 -11.75
CA SER A 126 -0.78 -1.30 -12.69
C SER A 126 -1.46 -2.66 -12.86
N ARG A 127 -2.66 -2.66 -13.48
CA ARG A 127 -3.29 -3.90 -13.93
C ARG A 127 -2.38 -4.66 -14.92
N GLY A 128 -2.50 -5.98 -14.92
CA GLY A 128 -1.67 -6.92 -15.66
C GLY A 128 -0.36 -7.31 -14.98
N GLN A 129 0.00 -6.68 -13.84
CA GLN A 129 1.27 -6.95 -13.15
C GLN A 129 1.17 -7.98 -12.00
N MET A 130 -0.04 -8.21 -11.48
CA MET A 130 -0.29 -9.11 -10.37
C MET A 130 -1.25 -10.24 -10.76
N GLN A 131 -1.37 -11.28 -9.93
CA GLN A 131 -2.37 -12.33 -10.14
C GLN A 131 -3.78 -11.73 -10.08
N LYS A 132 -4.65 -12.18 -10.99
CA LYS A 132 -5.97 -11.58 -11.22
C LYS A 132 -6.80 -11.38 -9.96
N PRO A 133 -6.93 -12.35 -9.03
CA PRO A 133 -7.69 -12.14 -7.79
C PRO A 133 -7.10 -11.08 -6.87
N PHE A 134 -5.77 -10.99 -6.79
CA PHE A 134 -5.07 -9.98 -5.98
C PHE A 134 -5.20 -8.59 -6.59
N GLU A 135 -5.08 -8.50 -7.91
CA GLU A 135 -5.29 -7.26 -8.65
C GLU A 135 -6.71 -6.74 -8.44
N ASP A 136 -7.72 -7.58 -8.68
CA ASP A 136 -9.12 -7.18 -8.55
C ASP A 136 -9.44 -6.68 -7.14
N ALA A 137 -8.95 -7.37 -6.10
CA ALA A 137 -9.07 -6.90 -4.73
C ALA A 137 -8.35 -5.55 -4.52
N SER A 138 -7.08 -5.44 -4.94
CA SER A 138 -6.27 -4.24 -4.71
C SER A 138 -6.87 -2.98 -5.34
N PHE A 139 -7.37 -3.09 -6.57
CA PHE A 139 -7.96 -1.94 -7.27
C PHE A 139 -9.37 -1.58 -6.78
N ALA A 140 -10.09 -2.53 -6.15
CA ALA A 140 -11.38 -2.28 -5.52
C ALA A 140 -11.27 -1.65 -4.11
N LEU A 141 -10.10 -1.75 -3.46
CA LEU A 141 -9.85 -1.15 -2.15
C LEU A 141 -9.68 0.38 -2.24
N ARG A 142 -10.19 1.07 -1.22
CA ARG A 142 -9.87 2.49 -1.00
C ARG A 142 -8.56 2.64 -0.27
N THR A 143 -7.95 3.83 -0.38
CA THR A 143 -6.77 4.17 0.41
C THR A 143 -7.06 4.02 1.91
N GLY A 144 -6.23 3.23 2.59
CA GLY A 144 -6.38 2.83 3.99
C GLY A 144 -7.25 1.60 4.23
N GLU A 145 -7.93 1.07 3.22
CA GLU A 145 -8.82 -0.10 3.35
C GLU A 145 -8.03 -1.40 3.25
N MET A 146 -8.42 -2.37 4.09
CA MET A 146 -7.85 -3.72 4.11
C MET A 146 -8.84 -4.74 3.55
N SER A 147 -8.37 -5.62 2.66
CA SER A 147 -9.13 -6.72 2.11
C SER A 147 -9.38 -7.83 3.13
N GLY A 148 -10.39 -8.65 2.88
CA GLY A 148 -10.49 -9.97 3.47
C GLY A 148 -9.45 -10.95 2.90
N PRO A 149 -9.64 -12.26 3.13
CA PRO A 149 -8.81 -13.30 2.53
C PRO A 149 -8.99 -13.35 1.01
N VAL A 150 -7.88 -13.16 0.29
CA VAL A 150 -7.80 -13.24 -1.17
C VAL A 150 -7.02 -14.50 -1.55
N PHE A 151 -7.66 -15.38 -2.32
CA PHE A 151 -7.09 -16.66 -2.74
C PHE A 151 -6.35 -16.49 -4.06
N THR A 152 -5.08 -16.90 -4.09
CA THR A 152 -4.19 -16.84 -5.26
C THR A 152 -3.44 -18.16 -5.40
N ASP A 153 -2.80 -18.40 -6.54
CA ASP A 153 -1.94 -19.58 -6.71
C ASP A 153 -0.74 -19.55 -5.78
N SER A 154 -0.37 -18.36 -5.30
CA SER A 154 0.72 -18.21 -4.32
C SER A 154 0.32 -18.55 -2.89
N GLY A 155 -0.97 -18.72 -2.59
CA GLY A 155 -1.49 -18.89 -1.24
C GLY A 155 -2.66 -17.95 -0.95
N ILE A 156 -2.94 -17.76 0.34
CA ILE A 156 -4.01 -16.86 0.82
C ILE A 156 -3.35 -15.59 1.32
N CYS A 157 -3.84 -14.43 0.88
CA CYS A 157 -3.28 -13.14 1.30
C CYS A 157 -4.37 -12.15 1.71
N SER A 158 -4.02 -11.24 2.61
CA SER A 158 -4.77 -9.99 2.84
C SER A 158 -3.91 -8.83 2.38
N SER A 159 -4.54 -7.78 1.87
CA SER A 159 -3.89 -6.60 1.30
C SER A 159 -4.47 -5.33 1.90
N ILE A 160 -3.62 -4.33 2.12
CA ILE A 160 -4.04 -2.99 2.49
C ILE A 160 -3.56 -2.01 1.43
N GLN A 161 -4.49 -1.20 0.93
CA GLN A 161 -4.21 -0.18 -0.06
C GLN A 161 -3.58 1.03 0.65
N LEU A 162 -2.32 1.33 0.39
CA LEU A 162 -1.61 2.43 1.04
C LEU A 162 -1.85 3.77 0.34
N GLN A 163 -1.85 3.78 -1.00
CA GLN A 163 -1.94 5.00 -1.81
C GLN A 163 -2.59 4.72 -3.17
N LYS A 164 -3.44 5.63 -3.63
CA LYS A 164 -3.80 5.73 -5.05
C LYS A 164 -2.68 6.48 -5.77
N ALA A 165 -2.19 5.92 -6.87
CA ALA A 165 -1.28 6.59 -7.76
C ALA A 165 -2.04 6.87 -9.05
N ASP A 166 -2.83 7.93 -9.05
CA ASP A 166 -3.27 8.53 -10.30
C ASP A 166 -2.00 9.04 -11.00
N ALA A 167 -1.78 8.61 -12.24
CA ALA A 167 -0.67 9.14 -13.02
C ALA A 167 -0.74 10.67 -12.93
N PRO A 168 0.37 11.38 -12.60
CA PRO A 168 0.33 12.83 -12.61
C PRO A 168 -0.17 13.22 -13.99
N LEU A 169 -1.27 14.00 -14.03
CA LEU A 169 -1.84 14.53 -15.26
C LEU A 169 -0.67 14.96 -16.13
N ARG A 170 -0.46 14.20 -17.20
CA ARG A 170 0.69 14.25 -18.10
C ARG A 170 1.20 15.67 -18.18
N ALA A 171 2.49 15.87 -17.86
CA ALA A 171 3.24 17.09 -18.13
C ALA A 171 2.65 17.74 -19.38
N GLN A 172 1.93 18.85 -19.20
CA GLN A 172 1.49 19.62 -20.35
C GLN A 172 2.79 19.95 -21.06
N ALA A 173 2.92 19.40 -22.26
CA ALA A 173 3.94 19.80 -23.20
C ALA A 173 3.94 21.32 -23.18
N ALA A 174 4.96 21.91 -22.56
CA ALA A 174 5.32 23.27 -22.84
C ALA A 174 5.62 23.25 -24.34
N GLN A 175 4.60 23.57 -25.13
CA GLN A 175 4.78 24.17 -26.43
C GLN A 175 5.60 25.41 -26.13
N ARG A 176 6.92 25.24 -26.15
CA ARG A 176 7.85 26.35 -26.24
C ARG A 176 7.38 27.12 -27.48
N PRO A 177 6.96 28.38 -27.37
CA PRO A 177 6.91 29.19 -28.57
C PRO A 177 8.34 29.20 -29.12
N GLY A 178 8.50 28.71 -30.35
CA GLY A 178 9.81 28.65 -31.01
C GLY A 178 10.44 30.05 -31.08
N PRO A 179 11.78 30.15 -31.10
CA PRO A 179 12.44 31.44 -31.27
C PRO A 179 12.21 31.94 -32.70
N SER A 180 11.56 33.10 -32.85
CA SER A 180 11.58 33.87 -34.09
C SER A 180 13.01 34.37 -34.39
N PRO A 181 13.47 34.35 -35.64
CA PRO A 181 14.80 34.83 -35.99
C PRO A 181 14.73 36.30 -36.42
N SER A 182 15.45 37.18 -35.72
CA SER A 182 15.82 38.49 -36.26
C SER A 182 16.89 39.15 -35.41
N GLY A 183 17.93 39.68 -36.06
CA GLY A 183 18.70 40.81 -35.51
C GLY A 183 20.16 40.54 -35.19
N SER A 184 21.00 40.86 -36.16
CA SER A 184 22.46 40.94 -36.11
C SER A 184 22.98 42.09 -35.21
N ALA A 185 24.12 41.87 -34.54
CA ALA A 185 25.22 42.82 -34.22
C ALA A 185 25.98 42.33 -32.96
N ALA A 186 27.15 41.71 -33.09
CA ALA A 186 28.48 42.34 -33.17
C ALA A 186 29.07 42.80 -31.82
N SER A 187 30.21 42.17 -31.48
CA SER A 187 31.46 42.79 -31.03
C SER A 187 31.95 42.52 -29.60
N SER A 188 33.17 41.96 -29.58
CA SER A 188 34.28 42.23 -28.65
C SER A 188 34.34 41.57 -27.26
N ALA A 189 35.31 40.66 -27.15
CA ALA A 189 36.01 40.22 -25.93
C ALA A 189 36.79 41.39 -25.27
N PRO A 190 37.42 41.28 -24.06
CA PRO A 190 38.39 40.22 -23.71
C PRO A 190 38.43 39.73 -22.24
N SER A 191 39.18 38.63 -22.09
CA SER A 191 39.69 37.94 -20.90
C SER A 191 40.18 38.82 -19.75
N ILE A 192 39.89 38.45 -18.49
CA ILE A 192 40.80 38.63 -17.33
C ILE A 192 40.69 37.47 -16.31
N LYS A 193 41.80 36.73 -16.24
CA LYS A 193 42.56 36.10 -15.12
C LYS A 193 41.90 35.28 -13.99
N LEU A 194 42.49 34.09 -13.81
CA LEU A 194 42.54 33.25 -12.62
C LEU A 194 43.00 34.02 -11.37
N GLY A 195 42.38 33.69 -10.22
CA GLY A 195 42.77 34.11 -8.88
C GLY A 195 42.70 32.94 -7.90
N THR A 196 43.87 32.61 -7.35
CA THR A 196 44.29 31.53 -6.46
C THR A 196 43.83 31.68 -4.97
N THR A 197 43.77 30.55 -4.24
CA THR A 197 43.81 30.35 -2.75
C THR A 197 42.63 30.87 -1.91
N ALA A 198 42.16 30.25 -0.81
CA ALA A 198 42.76 29.37 0.20
C ALA A 198 41.68 28.50 0.92
N PRO A 199 42.06 27.43 1.66
CA PRO A 199 41.15 26.60 2.46
C PRO A 199 41.16 26.99 3.96
N VAL A 200 40.42 26.20 4.76
CA VAL A 200 40.23 26.19 6.24
C VAL A 200 39.15 27.17 6.76
N SER A 201 38.12 26.77 7.50
CA SER A 201 38.12 25.94 8.71
C SER A 201 36.70 25.45 9.02
N ARG A 202 36.51 24.16 9.35
CA ARG A 202 35.27 23.69 9.97
C ARG A 202 35.60 23.07 11.33
N VAL A 203 35.39 23.87 12.36
CA VAL A 203 35.36 23.46 13.76
C VAL A 203 33.93 23.03 14.10
N SER A 204 33.83 22.11 15.06
CA SER A 204 32.66 21.77 15.89
C SER A 204 31.97 20.46 15.55
N PHE A 205 32.12 19.46 16.43
CA PHE A 205 31.02 18.86 17.23
C PHE A 205 31.62 17.94 18.31
N PRO A 206 31.23 18.07 19.60
CA PRO A 206 31.54 17.07 20.63
C PRO A 206 30.49 15.94 20.67
N PRO A 207 30.86 14.70 21.04
CA PRO A 207 29.90 13.65 21.37
C PRO A 207 29.64 13.61 22.88
N CYS A 208 28.38 13.68 23.28
CA CYS A 208 27.91 13.38 24.64
C CYS A 208 26.54 12.71 24.51
N TRP A 209 26.00 12.20 25.63
CA TRP A 209 24.86 11.27 25.77
C TRP A 209 25.32 9.80 25.63
N GLY A 210 25.70 9.10 26.71
CA GLY A 210 25.26 9.20 28.10
C GLY A 210 24.17 8.15 28.36
N ARG A 211 24.60 7.01 28.88
CA ARG A 211 23.80 5.86 29.35
C ARG A 211 22.62 6.27 30.24
N ARG A 212 21.50 5.54 30.15
CA ARG A 212 20.76 5.06 31.35
C ARG A 212 20.25 3.64 31.14
N ALA A 213 20.73 2.76 32.02
CA ALA A 213 20.14 1.47 32.34
C ALA A 213 19.02 1.69 33.37
N VAL A 214 17.97 0.88 33.30
CA VAL A 214 17.00 0.74 34.39
C VAL A 214 16.76 -0.75 34.61
N SER A 215 17.15 -1.22 35.80
CA SER A 215 16.87 -2.56 36.33
C SER A 215 15.38 -2.73 36.61
N PHE A 216 14.84 -3.93 36.34
CA PHE A 216 13.58 -4.39 36.90
C PHE A 216 13.84 -5.55 37.88
N ARG A 217 13.44 -5.33 39.14
CA ARG A 217 13.38 -6.33 40.21
C ARG A 217 12.20 -7.26 39.96
N HIS A 218 12.39 -8.55 40.22
CA HIS A 218 11.31 -9.51 40.45
C HIS A 218 11.25 -9.84 41.94
N LEU A 219 10.07 -9.67 42.52
CA LEU A 219 9.55 -10.42 43.67
C LEU A 219 8.15 -10.87 43.26
#